data_AF-A0A4S4KSD6-F1
#
_entry.id   AF-A0A4S4KSD6-F1
#
_cell.length_a   1.000
_cell.length_b   1.000
_cell.length_c   1.000
_cell.angle_alpha   90.00
_cell.angle_beta   90.00
_cell.angle_gamma   90.00
#
_symmetry.space_group_name_H-M   'P 1'
#
loop_
_entity.id
_entity.type
_entity.pdbx_description
1 polymer ?
#
loop_
_entity_poly.entity_id
_entity_poly.type
_entity_poly.pdbx_seq_one_letter_code
_entity_poly.pdbx_strand_id
1 'polypeptide(L)'
;MLVTLVPGRPVERVQVNLAHPIFFNSGVLGNLSRALAFSTSLVSDLCVLIRNTSGITTTLDTWEIIDALNVIPEAIPNLQAFSLITGSCFINRGILTGIGGFVERLPHLKRIDVKSKNKHDSLHDVVITRQLAEEWHKRCKTLKTVGLPGDLWILHRHLGWISAQARSEEILKQAVMPLQLL
;
A
#
# COMPACT_ATOMS: atom_id res chain seq x y z
N MET A 1 -14.56 -17.03 -6.33
CA MET A 1 -13.61 -16.57 -5.29
C MET A 1 -13.63 -17.59 -4.17
N LEU A 2 -12.59 -18.42 -4.07
CA LEU A 2 -12.45 -19.40 -2.99
C LEU A 2 -11.55 -18.77 -1.93
N VAL A 3 -12.16 -18.29 -0.84
CA VAL A 3 -11.43 -17.91 0.37
C VAL A 3 -11.46 -19.12 1.29
N THR A 4 -10.36 -19.88 1.36
CA THR A 4 -10.24 -20.97 2.33
C THR A 4 -9.79 -20.38 3.66
N LEU A 5 -10.74 -19.79 4.41
CA LEU A 5 -10.52 -19.52 5.82
C LEU A 5 -10.64 -20.85 6.55
N VAL A 6 -9.53 -21.37 7.06
CA VAL A 6 -9.53 -22.58 7.88
C VAL A 6 -10.13 -22.21 9.24
N PRO A 7 -11.30 -22.74 9.62
CA PRO A 7 -11.91 -22.43 10.91
C PRO A 7 -10.93 -22.79 12.05
N GLY A 8 -10.80 -21.91 13.04
CA GLY A 8 -9.97 -22.16 14.22
C GLY A 8 -8.49 -21.82 14.09
N ARG A 9 -8.03 -21.29 12.95
CA ARG A 9 -6.65 -20.78 12.81
C ARG A 9 -6.60 -19.26 12.77
N PRO A 10 -5.71 -18.63 13.55
CA PRO A 10 -5.50 -17.19 13.46
C PRO A 10 -4.93 -16.85 12.07
N VAL A 11 -5.69 -16.09 11.28
CA VAL A 11 -5.22 -15.51 10.03
C VAL A 11 -4.78 -14.08 10.31
N GLU A 12 -3.47 -13.85 10.37
CA GLU A 12 -2.88 -12.53 10.61
C GLU A 12 -2.68 -11.74 9.31
N ARG A 13 -2.34 -12.45 8.22
CA ARG A 13 -2.00 -11.85 6.92
C ARG A 13 -2.81 -12.44 5.80
N VAL A 14 -3.33 -11.59 4.94
CA VAL A 14 -4.18 -11.99 3.81
C VAL A 14 -3.68 -11.33 2.53
N GLN A 15 -3.54 -12.13 1.48
CA GLN A 15 -3.32 -11.64 0.14
C GLN A 15 -4.54 -11.94 -0.74
N VAL A 16 -5.13 -10.90 -1.30
CA VAL A 16 -6.22 -10.96 -2.27
C VAL A 16 -5.64 -10.74 -3.66
N ASN A 17 -5.81 -11.73 -4.54
CA ASN A 17 -5.40 -11.63 -5.94
C ASN A 17 -6.63 -11.40 -6.82
N LEU A 18 -6.72 -10.24 -7.44
CA LEU A 18 -7.76 -9.91 -8.41
C LEU A 18 -7.20 -10.14 -9.82
N ALA A 19 -7.83 -11.05 -10.57
CA ALA A 19 -7.38 -11.43 -11.92
C ALA A 19 -7.66 -10.35 -12.99
N HIS A 20 -8.53 -9.39 -12.66
CA HIS A 20 -8.89 -8.29 -13.54
C HIS A 20 -9.21 -7.04 -12.71
N PRO A 21 -8.87 -5.82 -13.19
CA PRO A 21 -9.18 -4.56 -12.50
C PRO A 21 -10.66 -4.39 -12.13
N ILE A 22 -11.59 -4.87 -12.97
CA ILE A 22 -13.04 -4.76 -12.73
C ILE A 22 -13.50 -5.36 -11.38
N PHE A 23 -12.73 -6.29 -10.81
CA PHE A 23 -13.02 -6.87 -9.50
C PHE A 23 -12.57 -5.99 -8.33
N PHE A 24 -11.85 -4.90 -8.60
CA PHE A 24 -11.51 -3.89 -7.61
C PHE A 24 -12.66 -2.88 -7.50
N ASN A 25 -13.72 -3.29 -6.80
CA ASN A 25 -14.89 -2.46 -6.53
C ASN A 25 -15.37 -2.67 -5.09
N SER A 26 -16.20 -1.74 -4.59
CA SER A 26 -16.69 -1.74 -3.20
C SER A 26 -17.50 -2.97 -2.84
N GLY A 27 -18.28 -3.53 -3.78
CA GLY A 27 -19.03 -4.77 -3.56
C GLY A 27 -18.11 -5.96 -3.28
N VAL A 28 -17.09 -6.17 -4.13
CA VAL A 28 -16.13 -7.27 -3.97
C VAL A 28 -15.25 -7.10 -2.74
N LEU A 29 -14.65 -5.92 -2.55
CA LEU A 29 -13.78 -5.64 -1.40
C LEU A 29 -14.57 -5.62 -0.08
N GLY A 30 -15.81 -5.16 -0.08
CA GLY A 30 -16.68 -5.16 1.10
C GLY A 30 -17.07 -6.59 1.51
N ASN A 31 -17.44 -7.44 0.54
CA ASN A 31 -17.70 -8.87 0.80
C ASN A 31 -16.45 -9.58 1.34
N LEU A 32 -15.29 -9.34 0.72
CA LEU A 32 -14.01 -9.87 1.18
C LEU A 32 -13.70 -9.44 2.60
N SER A 33 -13.74 -8.13 2.88
CA SER A 33 -13.34 -7.60 4.17
C SER A 33 -14.27 -8.10 5.28
N ARG A 34 -15.57 -8.21 5.02
CA ARG A 34 -16.52 -8.84 5.94
C ARG A 34 -16.22 -10.32 6.15
N ALA A 35 -15.90 -11.07 5.10
CA ALA A 35 -15.50 -12.47 5.23
C ALA A 35 -14.24 -12.62 6.11
N LEU A 36 -13.25 -11.74 5.93
CA LEU A 36 -12.03 -11.70 6.73
C LEU A 36 -12.29 -11.32 8.19
N ALA A 37 -13.29 -10.47 8.46
CA ALA A 37 -13.68 -10.11 9.81
C ALA A 37 -14.20 -11.30 10.64
N PHE A 38 -14.67 -12.38 10.00
CA PHE A 38 -15.07 -13.62 10.66
C PHE A 38 -13.90 -14.58 10.97
N SER A 39 -12.66 -14.20 10.65
CA SER A 39 -11.47 -14.96 11.07
C SER A 39 -11.41 -15.07 12.60
N THR A 40 -10.93 -16.22 13.11
CA THR A 40 -10.75 -16.45 14.55
C THR A 40 -9.66 -15.58 15.19
N SER A 41 -8.91 -14.82 14.39
CA SER A 41 -8.04 -13.72 14.85
C SER A 41 -8.22 -12.48 14.00
N LEU A 42 -7.89 -11.33 14.58
CA LEU A 42 -7.85 -10.05 13.87
C LEU A 42 -6.83 -10.11 12.73
N VAL A 43 -7.30 -9.91 11.50
CA VAL A 43 -6.42 -9.69 10.34
C VAL A 43 -5.71 -8.35 10.54
N SER A 44 -4.38 -8.36 10.53
CA SER A 44 -3.55 -7.16 10.72
C SER A 44 -2.77 -6.75 9.48
N ASP A 45 -2.64 -7.62 8.48
CA ASP A 45 -1.96 -7.33 7.21
C ASP A 45 -2.83 -7.74 6.03
N LEU A 46 -3.15 -6.78 5.16
CA LEU A 46 -3.94 -7.00 3.96
C LEU A 46 -3.17 -6.51 2.72
N CYS A 47 -2.92 -7.43 1.79
CA CYS A 47 -2.35 -7.12 0.49
C CYS A 47 -3.39 -7.37 -0.62
N VAL A 48 -3.71 -6.34 -1.40
CA VAL A 48 -4.53 -6.44 -2.60
C VAL A 48 -3.64 -6.34 -3.83
N LEU A 49 -3.56 -7.42 -4.60
CA LEU A 49 -2.82 -7.50 -5.85
C LEU A 49 -3.80 -7.51 -7.02
N ILE A 50 -3.77 -6.45 -7.83
CA ILE A 50 -4.54 -6.33 -9.06
C ILE A 50 -3.67 -6.75 -10.24
N ARG A 51 -4.05 -7.85 -10.87
CA ARG A 51 -3.45 -8.33 -12.12
C ARG A 51 -4.40 -8.03 -13.27
N ASN A 52 -3.83 -7.83 -14.44
CA ASN A 52 -4.54 -7.85 -15.70
C ASN A 52 -4.02 -9.03 -16.51
N THR A 53 -4.71 -10.16 -16.42
CA THR A 53 -4.35 -11.36 -17.17
C THR A 53 -5.00 -11.42 -18.55
N SER A 54 -5.89 -10.48 -18.88
CA SER A 54 -6.59 -10.43 -20.17
C SER A 54 -5.86 -9.60 -21.24
N GLY A 55 -4.88 -8.78 -20.83
CA GLY A 55 -4.17 -7.86 -21.74
C GLY A 55 -4.97 -6.62 -22.12
N ILE A 56 -6.20 -6.48 -21.62
CA ILE A 56 -7.08 -5.34 -21.89
C ILE A 56 -6.75 -4.24 -20.88
N THR A 57 -6.15 -3.13 -21.32
CA THR A 57 -5.97 -1.96 -20.46
C THR A 57 -7.33 -1.40 -20.06
N THR A 58 -7.67 -1.56 -18.78
CA THR A 58 -8.84 -0.93 -18.17
C THR A 58 -8.36 0.13 -17.20
N THR A 59 -8.80 1.36 -17.43
CA THR A 59 -8.66 2.44 -16.46
C THR A 59 -9.77 2.28 -15.45
N LEU A 60 -9.41 2.13 -14.17
CA LEU A 60 -10.38 2.24 -13.09
C LEU A 60 -10.58 3.71 -12.78
N ASP A 61 -11.82 4.13 -12.63
CA ASP A 61 -12.11 5.51 -12.28
C ASP A 61 -11.61 5.82 -10.87
N THR A 62 -11.12 7.05 -10.69
CA THR A 62 -10.56 7.52 -9.41
C THR A 62 -11.57 7.35 -8.27
N TRP A 63 -12.84 7.68 -8.51
CA TRP A 63 -13.89 7.61 -7.51
C TRP A 63 -14.22 6.14 -7.14
N GLU A 64 -14.24 5.23 -8.11
CA GLU A 64 -14.48 3.80 -7.89
C GLU A 64 -13.39 3.19 -7.02
N ILE A 65 -12.12 3.55 -7.27
CA ILE A 65 -10.99 3.08 -6.46
C ILE A 65 -11.13 3.56 -5.01
N ILE A 66 -11.46 4.84 -4.84
CA ILE A 66 -11.58 5.45 -3.50
C ILE A 66 -12.76 4.82 -2.75
N ASP A 67 -13.91 4.66 -3.40
CA ASP A 67 -15.08 3.99 -2.83
C ASP A 67 -14.74 2.55 -2.41
N ALA A 68 -14.04 1.82 -3.29
CA ALA A 68 -13.60 0.46 -3.02
C ALA A 68 -12.61 0.37 -1.86
N LEU A 69 -11.69 1.33 -1.70
CA LEU A 69 -10.77 1.36 -0.56
C LEU A 69 -11.51 1.67 0.75
N ASN A 70 -12.51 2.54 0.69
CA ASN A 70 -13.23 3.03 1.86
C ASN A 70 -14.08 1.98 2.58
N VAL A 71 -14.39 0.84 1.96
CA VAL A 71 -15.10 -0.25 2.65
C VAL A 71 -14.20 -1.09 3.56
N ILE A 72 -12.88 -1.05 3.36
CA ILE A 72 -11.93 -1.88 4.12
C ILE A 72 -11.86 -1.44 5.59
N PRO A 73 -11.69 -0.14 5.94
CA PRO A 73 -11.61 0.29 7.33
C PRO A 73 -12.88 0.01 8.13
N GLU A 74 -14.04 -0.11 7.48
CA GLU A 74 -15.32 -0.43 8.15
C GLU A 74 -15.36 -1.87 8.63
N ALA A 75 -14.77 -2.79 7.87
CA ALA A 75 -14.79 -4.21 8.18
C ALA A 75 -13.53 -4.67 8.96
N ILE A 76 -12.39 -4.02 8.76
CA ILE A 76 -11.11 -4.37 9.41
C ILE A 76 -10.43 -3.11 9.98
N PRO A 77 -11.00 -2.46 11.01
CA PRO A 77 -10.51 -1.18 11.54
C PRO A 77 -9.13 -1.27 12.21
N ASN A 78 -8.72 -2.47 12.64
CA ASN A 78 -7.47 -2.71 13.37
C ASN A 78 -6.28 -3.08 12.47
N LEU A 79 -6.38 -2.81 11.17
CA LEU A 79 -5.34 -3.12 10.20
C LEU A 79 -4.03 -2.39 10.55
N GLN A 80 -2.92 -3.12 10.58
CA GLN A 80 -1.58 -2.60 10.89
C GLN A 80 -0.71 -2.45 9.64
N ALA A 81 -0.98 -3.23 8.60
CA ALA A 81 -0.28 -3.16 7.33
C ALA A 81 -1.27 -3.28 6.16
N PHE A 82 -1.09 -2.43 5.16
CA PHE A 82 -1.86 -2.48 3.91
C PHE A 82 -0.94 -2.40 2.70
N SER A 83 -1.20 -3.22 1.68
CA SER A 83 -0.48 -3.15 0.41
C SER A 83 -1.47 -3.11 -0.76
N LEU A 84 -1.34 -2.12 -1.64
CA LEU A 84 -2.01 -2.07 -2.93
C LEU A 84 -0.97 -2.21 -4.03
N ILE A 85 -1.03 -3.32 -4.78
CA ILE A 85 -0.08 -3.62 -5.85
C ILE A 85 -0.86 -3.77 -7.14
N THR A 86 -0.52 -3.00 -8.17
CA THR A 86 -1.15 -3.09 -9.48
C THR A 86 -0.13 -3.21 -10.60
N GLY A 87 -0.42 -4.07 -11.58
CA GLY A 87 0.38 -4.19 -12.80
C GLY A 87 -0.13 -3.36 -13.97
N SER A 88 -1.35 -2.82 -13.87
CA SER A 88 -2.14 -2.43 -15.04
C SER A 88 -3.13 -1.30 -14.80
N CYS A 89 -3.31 -0.87 -13.56
CA CYS A 89 -4.16 0.28 -13.23
C CYS A 89 -3.31 1.54 -13.21
N PHE A 90 -3.86 2.62 -13.75
CA PHE A 90 -3.22 3.93 -13.69
C PHE A 90 -3.46 4.56 -12.32
N ILE A 91 -2.38 4.84 -11.58
CA ILE A 91 -2.45 5.55 -10.29
C ILE A 91 -2.09 7.03 -10.51
N ASN A 92 -3.13 7.85 -10.59
CA ASN A 92 -3.02 9.30 -10.68
C ASN A 92 -2.97 9.98 -9.31
N ARG A 93 -2.70 11.29 -9.30
CA ARG A 93 -2.65 12.12 -8.09
C ARG A 93 -3.95 12.11 -7.27
N GLY A 94 -5.12 12.07 -7.91
CA GLY A 94 -6.41 12.02 -7.23
C GLY A 94 -6.56 10.75 -6.37
N ILE A 95 -6.11 9.61 -6.88
CA ILE A 95 -6.09 8.34 -6.14
C ILE A 95 -5.15 8.46 -4.92
N LEU A 96 -3.96 9.05 -5.08
CA LEU A 96 -2.99 9.23 -3.99
C LEU A 96 -3.53 10.12 -2.87
N THR A 97 -4.24 11.20 -3.22
CA THR A 97 -4.96 12.03 -2.25
C THR A 97 -6.07 11.24 -1.55
N GLY A 98 -6.83 10.44 -2.30
CA GLY A 98 -7.90 9.59 -1.76
C GLY A 98 -7.39 8.53 -0.78
N ILE A 99 -6.20 7.96 -1.04
CA ILE A 99 -5.52 7.05 -0.10
C ILE A 99 -5.26 7.74 1.24
N GLY A 100 -5.01 9.05 1.25
CA GLY A 100 -4.89 9.81 2.50
C GLY A 100 -6.14 9.70 3.39
N GLY A 101 -7.33 9.78 2.80
CA GLY A 101 -8.59 9.60 3.53
C GLY A 101 -8.80 8.16 4.01
N PHE A 102 -8.37 7.17 3.22
CA PHE A 102 -8.35 5.76 3.64
C PHE A 102 -7.43 5.53 4.85
N VAL A 103 -6.22 6.10 4.82
CA VAL A 103 -5.23 6.00 5.91
C VAL A 103 -5.74 6.64 7.21
N GLU A 104 -6.44 7.77 7.11
CA GLU A 104 -7.03 8.47 8.26
C GLU A 104 -8.01 7.61 9.06
N ARG A 105 -8.70 6.69 8.39
CA ARG A 105 -9.70 5.80 8.99
C ARG A 105 -9.10 4.54 9.62
N LEU A 106 -7.78 4.36 9.57
CA LEU A 106 -7.07 3.19 10.09
C LEU A 106 -6.10 3.61 11.21
N PRO A 107 -6.57 3.77 12.46
CA PRO A 107 -5.78 4.36 13.54
C PRO A 107 -4.58 3.51 13.97
N HIS A 108 -4.54 2.22 13.60
CA HIS A 108 -3.48 1.29 13.95
C HIS A 108 -2.50 1.01 12.81
N LEU A 109 -2.67 1.66 11.65
CA LEU A 109 -1.86 1.42 10.46
C LEU A 109 -0.42 1.88 10.70
N LYS A 110 0.51 0.91 10.70
CA LYS A 110 1.95 1.16 10.85
C LYS A 110 2.68 1.19 9.50
N ARG A 111 2.14 0.50 8.49
CA ARG A 111 2.77 0.34 7.19
C ARG A 111 1.75 0.43 6.06
N ILE A 112 2.10 1.17 5.01
CA ILE A 112 1.39 1.15 3.73
C ILE A 112 2.36 0.97 2.58
N ASP A 113 2.02 0.12 1.62
CA ASP A 113 2.74 -0.02 0.35
C ASP A 113 1.78 0.25 -0.81
N VAL A 114 2.17 1.13 -1.74
CA VAL A 114 1.45 1.34 -2.99
C VAL A 114 2.43 1.15 -4.13
N LYS A 115 2.21 0.14 -4.96
CA LYS A 115 3.14 -0.23 -6.04
C LYS A 115 2.39 -0.32 -7.37
N SER A 116 2.95 0.32 -8.38
CA SER A 116 2.52 0.18 -9.76
C SER A 116 3.68 -0.26 -10.64
N LYS A 117 3.39 -1.05 -11.67
CA LYS A 117 4.34 -1.32 -12.77
C LYS A 117 4.27 -0.27 -13.88
N ASN A 118 3.25 0.59 -13.88
CA ASN A 118 3.08 1.61 -14.90
C ASN A 118 3.96 2.83 -14.59
N LYS A 119 5.06 2.96 -15.33
CA LYS A 119 6.06 4.04 -15.15
C LYS A 119 5.48 5.45 -15.38
N HIS A 120 4.31 5.58 -16.00
CA HIS A 120 3.63 6.85 -16.20
C HIS A 120 2.78 7.29 -15.00
N ASP A 121 2.65 6.45 -13.96
CA ASP A 121 1.87 6.78 -12.78
C ASP A 121 2.53 7.89 -11.96
N SER A 122 1.71 8.72 -11.32
CA SER A 122 2.16 9.82 -10.45
C SER A 122 2.98 9.33 -9.24
N LEU A 123 2.91 8.02 -8.95
CA LEU A 123 3.70 7.35 -7.91
C LEU A 123 5.20 7.32 -8.19
N HIS A 124 5.64 7.50 -9.44
CA HIS A 124 7.05 7.44 -9.82
C HIS A 124 7.78 8.80 -9.69
N ASP A 125 7.06 9.86 -9.34
CA ASP A 125 7.66 11.17 -9.09
C ASP A 125 8.26 11.21 -7.68
N VAL A 126 9.59 11.21 -7.62
CA VAL A 126 10.38 11.15 -6.38
C VAL A 126 10.08 12.33 -5.45
N VAL A 127 9.84 13.53 -5.98
CA VAL A 127 9.53 14.73 -5.17
C VAL A 127 8.19 14.55 -4.45
N ILE A 128 7.23 13.90 -5.13
CA ILE A 128 5.91 13.62 -4.59
C ILE A 128 5.97 12.52 -3.51
N THR A 129 6.82 11.49 -3.67
CA THR A 129 6.82 10.33 -2.75
C THR A 129 7.11 10.67 -1.29
N ARG A 130 8.06 11.59 -1.01
CA ARG A 130 8.33 12.04 0.36
C ARG A 130 7.16 12.82 0.95
N GLN A 131 6.59 13.74 0.17
CA GLN A 131 5.48 14.56 0.60
C GLN A 131 4.27 13.69 0.98
N LEU A 132 3.99 12.64 0.20
CA LEU A 132 2.94 11.67 0.51
C LEU A 132 3.16 10.97 1.85
N ALA A 133 4.39 10.53 2.14
CA ALA A 133 4.68 9.88 3.42
C ALA A 133 4.43 10.82 4.61
N GLU A 134 4.85 12.08 4.50
CA GLU A 134 4.60 13.11 5.51
C GLU A 134 3.10 13.42 5.65
N GLU A 135 2.37 13.57 4.54
CA GLU A 135 0.93 13.84 4.54
C GLU A 135 0.09 12.69 5.12
N TRP A 136 0.37 11.45 4.72
CA TRP A 136 -0.32 10.28 5.25
C TRP A 136 -0.06 10.09 6.74
N HIS A 137 1.16 10.36 7.20
CA HIS A 137 1.48 10.33 8.63
C HIS A 137 0.79 11.44 9.43
N LYS A 138 0.57 12.62 8.83
CA LYS A 138 -0.22 13.68 9.48
C LYS A 138 -1.64 13.19 9.78
N ARG A 139 -2.21 12.37 8.89
CA ARG A 139 -3.54 11.76 9.02
C ARG A 139 -3.57 10.50 9.90
N CYS A 140 -2.48 9.73 9.93
CA CYS A 140 -2.34 8.54 10.79
C CYS A 140 -0.98 8.52 11.50
N LYS A 141 -0.99 8.91 12.78
CA LYS A 141 0.25 9.05 13.58
C LYS A 141 0.95 7.75 13.91
N THR A 142 0.27 6.61 13.75
CA THR A 142 0.87 5.29 13.95
C THR A 142 1.64 4.81 12.72
N LEU A 143 1.48 5.46 11.56
CA LEU A 143 2.17 5.14 10.32
C LEU A 143 3.66 5.45 10.43
N LYS A 144 4.51 4.45 10.22
CA LYS A 144 5.97 4.54 10.33
C LYS A 144 6.70 4.12 9.05
N THR A 145 6.00 3.51 8.11
CA THR A 145 6.60 2.96 6.90
C THR A 145 5.69 3.18 5.70
N VAL A 146 6.24 3.76 4.64
CA VAL A 146 5.53 4.03 3.38
C VAL A 146 6.38 3.50 2.23
N GLY A 147 5.93 2.41 1.60
CA GLY A 147 6.55 1.84 0.41
C GLY A 147 5.91 2.40 -0.85
N LEU A 148 6.71 3.02 -1.71
CA LEU A 148 6.28 3.56 -3.00
C LEU A 148 7.18 2.99 -4.11
N PRO A 149 6.86 3.15 -5.40
CA PRO A 149 7.73 2.63 -6.45
C PRO A 149 9.13 3.25 -6.38
N GLY A 150 10.14 2.37 -6.36
CA GLY A 150 11.55 2.78 -6.28
C GLY A 150 12.09 2.92 -4.87
N ASP A 151 11.27 3.22 -3.85
CA ASP A 151 11.80 3.56 -2.53
C ASP A 151 10.92 3.10 -1.36
N LEU A 152 11.53 3.01 -0.19
CA LEU A 152 10.90 2.72 1.08
C LEU A 152 11.21 3.84 2.07
N TRP A 153 10.18 4.59 2.46
CA TRP A 153 10.27 5.65 3.44
C TRP A 153 10.02 5.12 4.84
N ILE A 154 10.93 5.40 5.77
CA ILE A 154 10.87 4.94 7.16
C ILE A 154 10.92 6.17 8.08
N LEU A 155 10.00 6.26 9.04
CA LEU A 155 10.01 7.33 10.05
C LEU A 155 11.05 7.02 11.12
N HIS A 156 12.14 7.79 11.14
CA HIS A 156 13.16 7.77 12.16
C HIS A 156 12.87 8.81 13.24
N ARG A 157 13.12 8.47 14.52
CA ARG A 157 12.77 9.32 15.68
C ARG A 157 13.38 10.71 15.64
N HIS A 158 14.63 10.83 15.16
CA HIS A 158 15.39 12.09 15.18
C HIS A 158 15.62 12.68 13.80
N LEU A 159 15.53 11.87 12.74
CA LEU A 159 15.87 12.29 11.38
C LEU A 159 14.62 12.54 10.53
N GLY A 160 13.43 12.26 11.08
CA GLY A 160 12.19 12.29 10.32
C GLY A 160 12.11 11.16 9.30
N TRP A 161 11.44 11.42 8.18
CA TRP A 161 11.29 10.44 7.10
C TRP A 161 12.60 10.26 6.32
N ILE A 162 13.16 9.06 6.38
CA ILE A 162 14.36 8.67 5.66
C ILE A 162 14.02 7.73 4.50
N SER A 163 14.69 7.95 3.37
CA SER A 163 14.65 7.05 2.21
C SER A 163 15.63 5.90 2.44
N ALA A 164 15.15 4.66 2.39
CA ALA A 164 15.99 3.48 2.50
C ALA A 164 16.94 3.37 1.30
N GLN A 165 16.49 3.77 0.11
CA GLN A 165 17.35 3.76 -1.08
C GLN A 165 18.49 4.79 -0.94
N ALA A 166 18.18 6.05 -0.64
CA ALA A 166 19.18 7.10 -0.52
C ALA A 166 20.20 6.78 0.59
N ARG A 167 19.75 6.19 1.70
CA ARG A 167 20.64 5.77 2.79
C ARG A 167 21.56 4.63 2.36
N SER A 168 21.05 3.68 1.59
CA SER A 168 21.86 2.59 1.05
C SER A 168 22.92 3.10 0.08
N GLU A 169 22.58 4.04 -0.80
CA GLU A 169 23.52 4.68 -1.73
C GLU A 169 24.61 5.47 -1.01
N GLU A 170 24.28 6.17 0.08
CA GLU A 170 25.25 6.90 0.91
C GLU A 170 26.26 5.95 1.57
N ILE A 171 25.79 4.84 2.14
CA ILE A 171 26.64 3.80 2.74
C ILE A 171 27.56 3.19 1.67
N LEU A 172 27.03 2.89 0.48
CA LEU A 172 27.83 2.36 -0.62
C LEU A 172 28.91 3.35 -1.07
N LYS A 173 28.60 4.65 -1.17
CA LYS A 173 29.59 5.69 -1.49
C LYS A 173 30.71 5.74 -0.44
N GLN A 174 30.35 5.68 0.84
CA GLN A 174 31.33 5.68 1.95
C GLN A 174 32.18 4.40 1.97
N ALA A 175 31.61 3.25 1.61
CA ALA A 175 32.30 1.97 1.55
C ALA A 175 33.24 1.82 0.34
N VAL A 176 33.02 2.59 -0.74
CA VAL A 176 33.87 2.58 -1.95
C VAL A 176 35.01 3.61 -1.87
N MET A 177 34.91 4.65 -1.03
CA MET A 177 35.99 5.63 -0.81
C MET A 177 37.32 5.12 -0.22
N PRO A 178 37.46 3.96 0.44
CA PRO A 178 38.77 3.50 0.92
C PRO A 178 39.72 3.01 -0.19
N LEU A 179 39.27 2.85 -1.44
CA LEU A 179 40.05 2.22 -2.52
C LEU A 179 40.66 3.20 -3.53
N GLN A 180 40.56 4.52 -3.32
CA GLN A 180 41.14 5.53 -4.22
C GLN A 180 42.35 6.28 -3.63
N LEU A 181 42.91 5.79 -2.51
CA LEU A 181 44.06 6.40 -1.82
C LEU A 181 45.27 5.47 -1.65
N LEU A 182 45.40 4.42 -2.49
CA LEU A 182 46.58 3.56 -2.54
C LEU A 182 47.11 3.45 -3.98
#